data_AF-A0A1H8S7N5-F1
#
_entry.id   AF-A0A1H8S7N5-F1
#
_cell.length_a   1.000
_cell.length_b   1.000
_cell.length_c   1.000
_cell.angle_alpha   90.00
_cell.angle_beta   90.00
_cell.angle_gamma   90.00
#
_symmetry.space_group_name_H-M   'P 1'
#
loop_
_entity.id
_entity.type
_entity.pdbx_description
1 polymer ?
#
loop_
_entity_poly.entity_id
_entity_poly.type
_entity_poly.pdbx_seq_one_letter_code
_entity_poly.pdbx_strand_id
1 'polypeptide(L)' 'MQADLDRERKAMTRLWAKREMQIQGVIESTVGMYGDLQGIAGRALPAIEGLELPMLDLKDSGNEP' A
#
# COMPACT_ATOMS: atom_id res chain seq x y z
N MET A 1 -19.44 -35.70 -6.29
CA MET A 1 -20.08 -34.39 -6.57
C MET A 1 -19.95 -33.40 -5.42
N GLN A 2 -20.65 -33.56 -4.28
CA GLN A 2 -20.58 -32.54 -3.20
C GLN A 2 -19.17 -32.41 -2.58
N ALA A 3 -18.50 -33.53 -2.35
CA ALA A 3 -17.12 -33.54 -1.86
C ALA A 3 -16.11 -32.92 -2.86
N ASP A 4 -16.38 -33.02 -4.16
CA ASP A 4 -15.53 -32.44 -5.19
C ASP A 4 -15.70 -30.92 -5.25
N LEU A 5 -16.95 -30.44 -5.17
CA LEU A 5 -17.26 -29.01 -5.04
C LEU A 5 -16.65 -28.39 -3.78
N ASP A 6 -16.67 -29.11 -2.65
CA ASP A 6 -16.04 -28.64 -1.42
C ASP A 6 -14.51 -28.58 -1.53
N ARG A 7 -13.89 -29.53 -2.25
CA ARG A 7 -12.44 -29.48 -2.55
C ARG A 7 -12.09 -28.31 -3.44
N GLU A 8 -12.86 -28.09 -4.52
CA GLU A 8 -12.68 -26.96 -5.42
C GLU A 8 -12.80 -25.63 -4.69
N ARG A 9 -13.85 -25.47 -3.86
CA ARG A 9 -14.04 -24.27 -3.04
C ARG A 9 -12.84 -24.02 -2.14
N LYS A 10 -12.38 -25.02 -1.38
CA LYS A 10 -11.23 -24.89 -0.47
C LYS A 10 -9.94 -24.54 -1.22
N ALA A 11 -9.69 -25.18 -2.36
CA ALA A 11 -8.52 -24.90 -3.18
C ALA A 11 -8.55 -23.46 -3.72
N MET A 12 -9.72 -23.02 -4.20
CA MET A 12 -9.90 -21.68 -4.73
C MET A 12 -9.74 -20.62 -3.64
N THR A 13 -10.36 -20.79 -2.47
CA THR A 13 -10.20 -19.89 -1.32
C THR A 13 -8.72 -19.74 -0.92
N ARG A 14 -7.97 -20.86 -0.85
CA ARG A 14 -6.54 -20.82 -0.55
C ARG A 14 -5.74 -20.08 -1.62
N LEU A 15 -6.07 -20.28 -2.89
CA LEU A 15 -5.40 -19.60 -4.01
C LEU A 15 -5.66 -18.10 -3.97
N TRP A 16 -6.90 -17.68 -3.70
CA TRP A 16 -7.27 -16.29 -3.53
C TRP A 16 -6.48 -15.62 -2.41
N ALA A 17 -6.48 -16.21 -1.21
CA ALA A 17 -5.72 -15.69 -0.07
C ALA A 17 -4.24 -15.52 -0.38
N LYS A 18 -3.63 -16.50 -1.09
CA LYS A 18 -2.22 -16.39 -1.51
C LYS A 18 -1.99 -15.22 -2.47
N ARG A 19 -2.86 -15.04 -3.46
CA ARG A 19 -2.73 -13.97 -4.46
C ARG A 19 -2.94 -12.59 -3.84
N GLU A 20 -3.89 -12.47 -2.93
CA GLU A 20 -4.16 -11.22 -2.22
C GLU A 20 -2.95 -10.78 -1.38
N MET A 21 -2.34 -11.70 -0.63
CA MET A 21 -1.11 -11.44 0.09
C MET A 21 0.05 -11.03 -0.84
N GLN A 22 0.18 -11.65 -2.01
CA GLN A 22 1.21 -11.28 -2.98
C GLN A 22 0.99 -9.88 -3.54
N ILE A 23 -0.25 -9.53 -3.89
CA ILE A 23 -0.61 -8.19 -4.37
C ILE A 23 -0.28 -7.16 -3.30
N GLN A 24 -0.69 -7.41 -2.06
CA GLN A 24 -0.42 -6.53 -0.93
C GLN A 24 1.07 -6.31 -0.72
N GLY A 25 1.88 -7.39 -0.76
CA GLY A 25 3.33 -7.28 -0.63
C GLY A 25 4.00 -6.48 -1.75
N VAL A 26 3.51 -6.59 -2.99
CA VAL A 26 4.01 -5.76 -4.10
C VAL A 26 3.66 -4.29 -3.90
N ILE A 27 2.43 -3.99 -3.46
CA ILE A 27 2.00 -2.62 -3.15
C ILE A 27 2.89 -2.02 -2.06
N GLU A 28 3.05 -2.72 -0.93
CA GLU A 28 3.88 -2.25 0.20
C GLU A 28 5.33 -2.03 -0.21
N SER A 29 5.92 -2.97 -0.96
CA SER A 29 7.29 -2.83 -1.46
C SER A 29 7.43 -1.63 -2.40
N THR A 30 6.45 -1.39 -3.28
CA THR A 30 6.46 -0.27 -4.22
C THR A 30 6.35 1.07 -3.49
N VAL A 31 5.48 1.15 -2.46
CA VAL A 31 5.33 2.35 -1.64
C VAL A 31 6.58 2.60 -0.79
N GLY A 32 7.16 1.55 -0.19
CA GLY A 32 8.41 1.66 0.57
C GLY A 32 9.56 2.17 -0.29
N MET A 33 9.75 1.59 -1.49
CA MET A 33 10.75 2.05 -2.44
C MET A 33 10.51 3.50 -2.89
N TYR A 34 9.25 3.90 -3.10
CA TYR A 34 8.91 5.28 -3.43
C TYR A 34 9.32 6.24 -2.29
N GLY A 35 9.05 5.87 -1.04
CA GLY A 35 9.49 6.64 0.14
C GLY A 35 11.02 6.72 0.26
N ASP A 36 11.73 5.59 0.06
CA ASP A 36 13.19 5.55 0.06
C ASP A 36 13.78 6.48 -1.00
N LEU A 37 13.24 6.41 -2.23
CA LEU A 37 13.63 7.28 -3.33
C LEU A 37 13.34 8.74 -3.03
N GLN A 38 12.18 9.07 -2.42
CA GLN A 38 11.85 10.42 -1.99
C GLN A 38 12.81 10.93 -0.89
N GLY A 39 13.24 10.07 0.02
CA GLY A 39 14.24 10.39 1.04
C GLY A 39 15.62 10.69 0.46
N ILE A 40 16.04 9.94 -0.57
CA ILE A 40 17.36 10.10 -1.22
C ILE A 40 17.36 11.29 -2.20
N ALA A 41 16.36 11.37 -3.08
CA ALA A 41 16.28 12.39 -4.14
C ALA A 41 15.66 13.72 -3.66
N GLY A 42 15.05 13.73 -2.47
CA GLY A 42 14.35 14.90 -1.94
C GLY A 42 13.21 15.34 -2.86
N ARG A 43 13.10 16.67 -3.08
CA ARG A 43 12.03 17.29 -3.88
C ARG A 43 12.16 17.09 -5.40
N ALA A 44 13.17 16.35 -5.87
CA ALA A 44 13.38 16.13 -7.30
C ALA A 44 12.43 15.07 -7.87
N LEU A 45 11.87 14.20 -7.03
CA LEU A 45 10.87 13.22 -7.46
C LEU A 45 9.46 13.82 -7.43
N PRO A 46 8.68 13.66 -8.51
CA PRO A 46 7.28 14.07 -8.51
C PRO A 46 6.48 13.25 -7.50
N ALA A 47 5.62 13.96 -6.76
CA ALA A 47 4.63 13.39 -5.86
C ALA A 47 3.67 12.44 -6.62
N ILE A 48 3.42 11.25 -6.09
CA ILE A 48 2.37 10.36 -6.60
C ILE A 48 1.07 10.69 -5.85
N GLU A 49 0.07 11.13 -6.62
CA GLU A 49 -1.28 11.38 -6.11
C GLU A 49 -1.83 10.12 -5.43
N GLY A 50 -2.20 10.23 -4.15
CA GLY A 50 -2.69 9.12 -3.33
C GLY A 50 -1.63 8.44 -2.44
N LEU A 51 -0.34 8.74 -2.60
CA LEU A 51 0.71 8.35 -1.64
C LEU A 51 1.10 9.48 -0.69
N GLU A 52 0.69 10.71 -0.97
CA GLU A 52 0.87 11.82 -0.05
C GLU A 52 -0.23 11.81 1.01
N LEU A 53 0.17 11.99 2.27
CA LEU A 53 -0.78 12.34 3.32
C LEU A 53 -1.33 13.73 2.97
N PRO A 54 -2.67 13.93 2.91
CA PRO A 54 -3.21 15.28 2.96
C PRO A 54 -2.56 15.94 4.16
N MET A 55 -1.90 17.09 3.97
CA MET A 55 -1.34 17.82 5.10
C MET A 55 -2.46 17.95 6.12
N LEU A 56 -2.33 17.22 7.23
CA LEU A 56 -3.09 17.56 8.41
C LEU A 56 -2.57 18.96 8.71
N ASP A 57 -3.43 19.96 8.51
CA ASP A 57 -3.19 21.33 8.92
C ASP A 57 -2.91 21.32 10.43
N LEU A 58 -1.68 20.98 10.79
CA LEU A 58 -1.02 21.40 12.00
C LEU A 58 -0.94 22.90 11.84
N LYS A 59 -2.07 23.57 12.13
CA LYS A 59 -2.10 24.99 12.39
C LYS A 59 -0.92 25.22 13.31
N ASP A 60 0.06 25.94 12.77
CA ASP A 60 1.14 26.55 13.49
C ASP A 60 0.52 27.47 14.54
N SER A 61 0.12 26.87 15.67
CA SER A 61 -0.37 27.58 16.82
C SER A 61 0.86 28.03 17.58
N GLY A 62 1.40 29.18 17.20
CA GLY A 62 2.14 30.01 18.15
C GLY A 62 3.46 30.60 17.69
N ASN A 63 3.54 31.16 16.48
CA ASN A 63 4.51 32.23 16.25
C ASN A 63 3.83 33.47 15.67
N GLU A 64 3.18 34.24 16.54
CA GLU A 64 3.02 35.68 16.32
C GLU A 64 4.12 36.43 17.10
N PRO A 65 4.64 37.55 16.54
CA PRO A 65 5.95 38.12 16.82
C PRO A 65 6.14 38.71 18.24
#